data_AF-A0A1Y1NGR5-F1
#
_entry.id   AF-A0A1Y1NGR5-F1
#
_cell.length_a   1.000
_cell.length_b   1.000
_cell.length_c   1.000
_cell.angle_alpha   90.00
_cell.angle_beta   90.00
_cell.angle_gamma   90.00
#
_symmetry.space_group_name_H-M   'P 1'
#
loop_
_entity.id
_entity.type
_entity.pdbx_description
1 polymer ?
#
loop_
_entity_poly.entity_id
_entity_poly.type
_entity_poly.pdbx_seq_one_letter_code
_entity_poly.pdbx_strand_id
1 'polypeptide(L)'
;MKQIKDFHAYIYRSKEKVEQDLLILFCCKGQKPKRGKSDHATVSIKYHVRLNEGKLVRVCAKAFLGITKLSKDRIQRNVRNFVLKGEIPRERRGGDRVGPKNDEKRNCIKQFIESIRCTESHYCRSKTS
;
A
#
# COMPACT_ATOMS: atom_id res chain seq x y z
N MET A 1 -19.18 15.48 10.38
CA MET A 1 -17.94 15.41 9.58
C MET A 1 -16.77 14.69 10.26
N LYS A 2 -16.61 14.76 11.60
CA LYS A 2 -15.49 14.11 12.32
C LYS A 2 -15.34 12.61 12.00
N GLN A 3 -16.43 11.85 12.10
CA GLN A 3 -16.45 10.40 11.82
C GLN A 3 -15.97 10.01 10.40
N ILE A 4 -16.28 10.83 9.39
CA ILE A 4 -15.84 10.58 8.00
C ILE A 4 -14.33 10.78 7.88
N LYS A 5 -13.80 11.82 8.53
CA LYS A 5 -12.35 12.06 8.61
C LYS A 5 -11.65 10.94 9.37
N ASP A 6 -12.24 10.49 10.48
CA ASP A 6 -11.71 9.38 11.29
C ASP A 6 -11.65 8.09 10.46
N PHE A 7 -12.67 7.80 9.64
CA PHE A 7 -12.63 6.65 8.74
C PHE A 7 -11.57 6.77 7.64
N HIS A 8 -11.43 7.95 7.03
CA HIS A 8 -10.36 8.19 6.06
C HIS A 8 -8.99 7.96 6.71
N ALA A 9 -8.76 8.57 7.87
CA ALA A 9 -7.52 8.38 8.63
C ALA A 9 -7.30 6.91 9.02
N TYR A 10 -8.36 6.17 9.34
CA TYR A 10 -8.28 4.75 9.65
C TYR A 10 -7.79 3.90 8.47
N ILE A 11 -8.32 4.13 7.27
CA ILE A 11 -7.87 3.44 6.05
C ILE A 11 -6.39 3.71 5.79
N TYR A 12 -5.94 4.94 5.98
CA TYR A 12 -4.58 5.38 5.71
C TYR A 12 -3.65 5.32 6.93
N ARG A 13 -4.10 4.74 8.04
CA ARG A 13 -3.29 4.57 9.25
C ARG A 13 -2.06 3.72 8.95
N SER A 14 -2.23 2.69 8.15
CA SER A 14 -1.12 1.93 7.60
C SER A 14 -0.68 2.51 6.25
N LYS A 15 0.64 2.64 6.10
CA LYS A 15 1.25 2.99 4.81
C LYS A 15 1.41 1.77 3.90
N GLU A 16 1.29 0.57 4.46
CA GLU A 16 1.42 -0.67 3.71
C GLU A 16 0.19 -0.90 2.83
N LYS A 17 0.44 -1.03 1.53
CA LYS A 17 -0.61 -1.20 0.52
C LYS A 17 -1.43 -2.47 0.79
N VAL A 18 -0.77 -3.55 1.21
CA VAL A 18 -1.43 -4.84 1.50
C VAL A 18 -2.44 -4.69 2.63
N GLU A 19 -2.07 -4.00 3.71
CA GLU A 19 -2.97 -3.75 4.84
C GLU A 19 -4.15 -2.87 4.45
N GLN A 20 -3.91 -1.82 3.65
CA GLN A 20 -4.99 -1.00 3.08
C GLN A 20 -5.94 -1.85 2.22
N ASP A 21 -5.40 -2.74 1.38
CA ASP A 21 -6.19 -3.62 0.52
C ASP A 21 -7.02 -4.64 1.32
N LEU A 22 -6.52 -5.10 2.47
CA LEU A 22 -7.27 -5.91 3.42
C LEU A 22 -8.44 -5.13 4.03
N LEU A 23 -8.22 -3.87 4.41
CA LEU A 23 -9.29 -3.00 4.92
C LEU A 23 -10.38 -2.74 3.86
N ILE A 24 -9.99 -2.66 2.57
CA ILE A 24 -10.95 -2.59 1.47
C ILE A 24 -11.85 -3.83 1.46
N LEU A 25 -11.29 -5.03 1.60
CA LEU A 25 -12.08 -6.27 1.64
C LEU A 25 -13.00 -6.35 2.86
N PHE A 26 -12.56 -5.83 4.00
CA PHE A 26 -13.40 -5.74 5.20
C PHE A 26 -14.62 -4.83 4.98
N CYS A 27 -14.42 -3.68 4.32
CA CYS A 27 -15.48 -2.68 4.10
C CYS A 27 -16.36 -2.97 2.88
N CYS A 28 -15.84 -3.71 1.88
CA CYS A 28 -16.51 -3.94 0.60
C CYS A 28 -16.93 -5.41 0.47
N LYS A 29 -18.25 -5.66 0.52
CA LYS A 29 -18.81 -7.00 0.37
C LYS A 29 -19.16 -7.25 -1.10
N GLY A 30 -18.39 -8.11 -1.75
CA GLY A 30 -18.66 -8.54 -3.12
C GLY A 30 -19.62 -9.73 -3.19
N GLN A 31 -20.35 -9.84 -4.29
CA GLN A 31 -21.22 -10.98 -4.58
C GLN A 31 -20.91 -11.52 -5.98
N LYS A 32 -20.82 -12.86 -6.09
CA LYS A 32 -20.67 -13.54 -7.38
C LYS A 32 -21.91 -13.26 -8.24
N PRO A 33 -21.74 -13.01 -9.55
CA PRO A 33 -22.87 -12.88 -10.45
C PRO A 33 -23.61 -14.20 -10.53
N LYS A 34 -24.95 -14.15 -10.56
CA LYS A 34 -25.80 -15.34 -10.70
C LYS A 34 -25.73 -15.97 -12.10
N ARG A 35 -25.35 -15.18 -13.11
CA ARG A 35 -25.25 -15.59 -14.52
C ARG A 35 -23.83 -15.31 -15.02
N GLY A 36 -23.22 -16.29 -15.69
CA GLY A 36 -21.83 -16.23 -16.17
C GLY A 36 -20.82 -16.72 -15.12
N LYS A 37 -20.32 -17.95 -15.30
CA LYS A 37 -19.29 -18.59 -14.46
C LYS A 37 -17.87 -18.32 -14.99
N SER A 38 -17.61 -17.13 -15.55
CA SER A 38 -16.26 -16.82 -16.04
C SER A 38 -15.40 -16.17 -14.95
N ASP A 39 -14.10 -16.42 -15.00
CA ASP A 39 -13.11 -15.78 -14.13
C ASP A 39 -12.98 -14.27 -14.36
N HIS A 40 -13.56 -13.79 -15.45
CA HIS A 40 -13.63 -12.38 -15.83
C HIS A 40 -14.97 -11.72 -15.48
N ALA A 41 -15.88 -12.44 -14.82
CA ALA A 41 -17.19 -11.93 -14.54
C ALA A 41 -17.15 -10.70 -13.61
N THR A 42 -18.07 -9.77 -13.84
CA THR A 42 -18.19 -8.57 -13.03
C THR A 42 -18.88 -8.89 -11.71
N VAL A 43 -18.24 -8.54 -10.59
CA VAL A 43 -18.78 -8.71 -9.25
C VAL A 43 -19.59 -7.48 -8.83
N SER A 44 -20.72 -7.71 -8.18
CA SER A 44 -21.47 -6.62 -7.54
C SER A 44 -20.87 -6.32 -6.17
N ILE A 45 -20.68 -5.04 -5.83
CA ILE A 45 -19.99 -4.62 -4.60
C ILE A 45 -20.91 -3.75 -3.75
N LYS A 46 -21.06 -4.12 -2.48
CA LYS A 46 -21.72 -3.31 -1.45
C LYS A 46 -20.66 -2.60 -0.60
N TYR A 47 -20.71 -1.28 -0.57
CA TYR A 47 -19.74 -0.43 0.12
C TYR A 47 -20.23 -0.09 1.53
N HIS A 48 -19.33 -0.14 2.51
CA HIS A 48 -19.62 0.23 3.89
C HIS A 48 -18.53 1.15 4.45
N VAL A 49 -18.91 2.03 5.36
CA VAL A 49 -18.02 2.91 6.11
C VAL A 49 -18.08 2.54 7.59
N ARG A 50 -16.93 2.48 8.26
CA ARG A 50 -16.85 2.23 9.70
C ARG A 50 -17.09 3.52 10.47
N LEU A 51 -18.04 3.48 11.41
CA LEU A 51 -18.27 4.55 12.39
C LEU A 51 -17.59 4.21 13.73
N ASN A 52 -17.57 5.18 14.65
CA ASN A 52 -16.80 5.14 15.91
C ASN A 52 -17.12 3.92 16.81
N GLU A 53 -18.33 3.36 16.71
CA GLU A 53 -18.75 2.16 17.46
C GLU A 53 -18.39 0.84 16.75
N GLY A 54 -17.56 0.89 15.71
CA GLY A 54 -17.26 -0.30 14.88
C GLY A 54 -18.40 -0.72 13.95
N LYS A 55 -19.57 -0.06 14.04
CA LYS A 55 -20.70 -0.28 13.14
C LYS A 55 -20.33 0.08 11.71
N LEU A 56 -20.68 -0.82 10.79
CA LEU A 56 -20.53 -0.63 9.34
C LEU A 56 -21.83 -0.11 8.75
N VAL A 57 -21.80 1.12 8.22
CA VAL A 57 -22.95 1.74 7.56
C VAL A 57 -22.80 1.62 6.05
N ARG A 58 -23.84 1.13 5.39
CA ARG A 58 -23.85 1.00 3.93
C ARG A 58 -23.93 2.38 3.27
N VAL A 59 -23.11 2.58 2.24
CA VAL A 59 -23.07 3.82 1.46
C VAL A 59 -23.09 3.53 -0.04
N CYS A 60 -23.37 4.55 -0.85
CA CYS A 60 -23.22 4.46 -2.29
C CYS A 60 -21.74 4.46 -2.70
N ALA A 61 -21.43 3.93 -3.88
CA ALA A 61 -20.07 3.89 -4.40
C ALA A 61 -19.43 5.28 -4.48
N LYS A 62 -20.19 6.29 -4.95
CA LYS A 62 -19.70 7.67 -5.09
C LYS A 62 -19.26 8.26 -3.75
N ALA A 63 -20.03 8.05 -2.69
CA ALA A 63 -19.68 8.49 -1.35
C ALA A 63 -18.44 7.77 -0.83
N PHE A 64 -18.38 6.44 -0.95
CA PHE A 64 -17.22 5.67 -0.50
C PHE A 64 -15.92 6.11 -1.19
N LEU A 65 -15.94 6.28 -2.52
CA LEU A 65 -14.79 6.75 -3.30
C LEU A 65 -14.43 8.20 -2.95
N GLY A 66 -15.43 9.05 -2.73
CA GLY A 66 -15.22 10.45 -2.34
C GLY A 66 -14.55 10.58 -0.97
N ILE A 67 -14.91 9.72 -0.03
CA ILE A 67 -14.35 9.68 1.33
C ILE A 67 -12.95 9.05 1.31
N THR A 68 -12.81 7.87 0.71
CA THR A 68 -11.55 7.11 0.77
C THR A 68 -10.52 7.58 -0.24
N LYS A 69 -10.89 8.29 -1.30
CA LYS A 69 -9.99 8.68 -2.40
C LYS A 69 -9.29 7.49 -3.09
N LEU A 70 -9.80 6.28 -2.89
CA LEU A 70 -9.34 5.09 -3.59
C LEU A 70 -9.92 5.06 -5.01
N SER A 71 -9.18 4.47 -5.95
CA SER A 71 -9.71 4.27 -7.30
C SER A 71 -10.73 3.14 -7.33
N LYS A 72 -11.75 3.29 -8.18
CA LYS A 72 -12.76 2.25 -8.42
C LYS A 72 -12.12 0.93 -8.83
N ASP A 73 -11.12 0.99 -9.70
CA ASP A 73 -10.44 -0.19 -10.24
C ASP A 73 -9.67 -0.96 -9.18
N ARG A 74 -9.03 -0.27 -8.22
CA ARG A 74 -8.34 -0.90 -7.09
C ARG A 74 -9.33 -1.73 -6.27
N ILE A 75 -10.48 -1.15 -5.93
CA ILE A 75 -11.52 -1.84 -5.16
C ILE A 75 -12.09 -3.01 -5.96
N GLN A 76 -12.45 -2.80 -7.22
CA GLN A 76 -12.99 -3.86 -8.07
C GLN A 76 -12.04 -5.03 -8.22
N ARG A 77 -10.74 -4.77 -8.43
CA ARG A 77 -9.72 -5.81 -8.55
C ARG A 77 -9.59 -6.64 -7.28
N ASN A 78 -9.46 -5.98 -6.12
CA ASN A 78 -9.31 -6.69 -4.84
C ASN A 78 -10.55 -7.54 -4.53
N VAL A 79 -11.73 -6.96 -4.64
CA VAL A 79 -12.98 -7.66 -4.34
C VAL A 79 -13.25 -8.78 -5.36
N ARG A 80 -12.97 -8.57 -6.65
CA ARG A 80 -13.12 -9.61 -7.68
C ARG A 80 -12.20 -10.79 -7.40
N ASN A 81 -10.91 -10.53 -7.14
CA ASN A 81 -9.94 -11.58 -6.88
C ASN A 81 -10.32 -12.40 -5.64
N PHE A 82 -10.74 -11.72 -4.58
CA PHE A 82 -11.20 -12.38 -3.37
C PHE A 82 -12.46 -13.22 -3.61
N VAL A 83 -13.49 -12.65 -4.24
CA VAL A 83 -14.76 -13.32 -4.46
C VAL A 83 -14.65 -14.49 -5.45
N LEU A 84 -13.97 -14.30 -6.58
CA LEU A 84 -13.89 -15.32 -7.63
C LEU A 84 -12.85 -16.40 -7.30
N LYS A 85 -11.66 -15.99 -6.83
CA LYS A 85 -10.49 -16.87 -6.67
C LYS A 85 -10.17 -17.22 -5.21
N GLY A 86 -10.78 -16.55 -4.22
CA GLY A 86 -10.40 -16.71 -2.81
C GLY A 86 -9.05 -16.07 -2.47
N GLU A 87 -8.47 -15.28 -3.37
CA GLU A 87 -7.14 -14.70 -3.18
C GLU A 87 -7.19 -13.49 -2.25
N ILE A 88 -6.34 -13.50 -1.22
CA ILE A 88 -6.11 -12.36 -0.33
C ILE A 88 -5.09 -11.41 -1.00
N PRO A 89 -5.22 -10.07 -0.84
CA PRO A 89 -4.24 -9.11 -1.33
C PRO A 89 -2.84 -9.47 -0.84
N ARG A 90 -1.89 -9.48 -1.78
CA ARG A 90 -0.47 -9.69 -1.52
C ARG A 90 0.33 -8.70 -2.35
N GLU A 91 1.49 -8.29 -1.86
CA GLU A 91 2.39 -7.50 -2.69
C GLU A 91 2.95 -8.39 -3.79
N ARG A 92 2.72 -7.97 -5.04
CA ARG A 92 3.18 -8.69 -6.24
C ARG A 92 4.29 -7.92 -6.96
N ARG A 93 4.50 -6.65 -6.59
CA ARG A 93 5.65 -5.87 -7.03
C ARG A 93 6.91 -6.54 -6.49
N GLY A 94 7.99 -6.43 -7.25
CA GLY A 94 9.24 -7.11 -6.98
C GLY A 94 9.89 -6.79 -5.63
N GLY A 95 9.36 -5.87 -4.82
CA GLY A 95 9.95 -5.45 -3.54
C GLY A 95 11.40 -4.99 -3.69
N ASP A 96 12.06 -4.67 -2.58
CA ASP A 96 13.51 -4.61 -2.59
C ASP A 96 14.08 -6.01 -2.34
N ARG A 97 14.27 -6.78 -3.42
CA ARG A 97 14.94 -8.09 -3.39
C ARG A 97 16.47 -7.98 -3.43
N VAL A 98 16.98 -6.76 -3.63
CA VAL A 98 18.39 -6.51 -3.94
C VAL A 98 19.11 -5.88 -2.75
N GLY A 99 18.46 -5.00 -1.99
CA GLY A 99 18.96 -4.42 -0.74
C GLY A 99 19.58 -5.46 0.18
N PRO A 100 18.85 -6.53 0.59
CA PRO A 100 19.40 -7.56 1.46
C PRO A 100 20.62 -8.30 0.89
N LYS A 101 20.69 -8.45 -0.44
CA LYS A 101 21.83 -9.09 -1.13
C LYS A 101 23.05 -8.18 -1.22
N ASN A 102 22.83 -6.87 -1.18
CA ASN A 102 23.88 -5.87 -1.35
C ASN A 102 24.24 -5.18 -0.03
N ASP A 103 23.54 -5.46 1.07
CA ASP A 103 23.83 -4.88 2.39
C ASP A 103 25.25 -5.22 2.86
N GLU A 104 25.70 -6.45 2.62
CA GLU A 104 27.05 -6.89 2.94
C GLU A 104 28.10 -6.11 2.13
N LYS A 105 27.92 -5.99 0.80
CA LYS A 105 28.79 -5.18 -0.07
C LYS A 105 28.78 -3.71 0.35
N ARG A 106 27.62 -3.17 0.71
CA ARG A 106 27.46 -1.78 1.14
C ARG A 106 28.19 -1.53 2.45
N ASN A 107 28.15 -2.48 3.39
CA ASN A 107 28.87 -2.40 4.65
C ASN A 107 30.39 -2.51 4.43
N CYS A 108 30.87 -3.40 3.56
CA CYS A 108 32.29 -3.46 3.19
C CYS A 108 32.78 -2.16 2.56
N ILE A 109 32.00 -1.57 1.63
CA ILE A 109 32.36 -0.28 1.02
C ILE A 109 32.41 0.85 2.05
N LYS A 110 31.44 0.89 3.00
CA LYS A 110 31.47 1.88 4.09
C LYS A 110 32.70 1.74 4.96
N GLN A 111 33.00 0.52 5.42
CA GLN A 111 34.19 0.24 6.23
C GLN A 111 35.48 0.60 5.50
N PHE A 112 35.55 0.37 4.18
CA PHE A 112 36.68 0.76 3.36
C PHE A 112 36.81 2.29 3.24
N ILE A 113 35.72 3.01 3.04
CA ILE A 113 35.75 4.48 2.99
C ILE A 113 36.18 5.05 4.34
N GLU A 114 35.68 4.50 5.45
CA GLU A 114 36.01 4.92 6.81
C GLU A 114 37.47 4.63 7.19
N SER A 115 38.11 3.62 6.58
CA SER A 115 39.52 3.31 6.82
C SER A 115 40.49 4.24 6.08
N ILE A 116 40.02 4.99 5.08
CA ILE A 116 40.83 5.95 4.35
C ILE A 116 41.01 7.21 5.23
N ARG A 117 42.23 7.41 5.73
CA ARG A 117 42.60 8.65 6.42
C ARG A 117 42.70 9.78 5.38
N CYS A 118 41.76 10.72 5.41
CA CYS A 118 41.83 11.92 4.57
C CYS A 118 43.11 12.71 4.90
N THR A 119 44.08 12.67 3.99
CA THR A 119 45.23 13.57 3.98
C THR A 119 44.84 14.89 3.32
N GLU A 120 45.37 16.02 3.83
CA GLU A 120 45.18 17.34 3.21
C GLU A 120 45.47 17.24 1.71
N SER A 121 44.56 17.76 0.87
CA SER A 121 44.78 17.81 -0.57
C SER A 121 46.08 18.56 -0.82
N HIS A 122 47.03 17.91 -1.48
CA HIS A 122 48.32 18.47 -1.86
C HIS A 122 48.21 19.83 -2.60
N TYR A 123 47.03 20.13 -3.16
CA TYR A 123 46.69 21.36 -3.88
C TYR A 123 46.11 22.49 -3.01
N CYS A 124 46.18 22.44 -1.69
CA CYS A 124 46.00 23.64 -0.84
C CYS A 124 47.21 24.58 -1.01
N ARG A 125 47.35 25.14 -2.21
CA ARG A 125 48.43 26.01 -2.65
C ARG A 125 48.20 27.43 -2.13
N SER A 126 48.25 27.62 -0.81
CA SER A 126 48.48 28.91 -0.14
C SER A 126 48.38 28.77 1.38
N LYS A 127 49.36 28.09 2.00
CA LYS A 127 49.88 28.56 3.29
C LYS A 127 51.20 29.27 2.97
N THR A 128 51.09 30.41 2.29
CA THR A 128 52.15 31.42 2.22
C THR A 128 52.10 32.20 3.53
N SER A 129 53.30 32.40 4.08
CA SER A 129 53.69 32.89 5.40
C SER A 129 53.02 34.17 5.88
#